data_AF-A0A1Y1NC34-F1
#
_entry.id   AF-A0A1Y1NC34-F1
#
_cell.length_a   1.000
_cell.length_b   1.000
_cell.length_c   1.000
_cell.angle_alpha   90.00
_cell.angle_beta   90.00
_cell.angle_gamma   90.00
#
_symmetry.space_group_name_H-M   'P 1'
#
loop_
_entity.id
_entity.type
_entity.pdbx_description
1 polymer ?
#
loop_
_entity_poly.entity_id
_entity_poly.type
_entity_poly.pdbx_seq_one_letter_code
_entity_poly.pdbx_strand_id
1 'polypeptide(L)'
;LACRTTTCAMKICILAFAFLYSGFAFKFHVTPEVAKIWDDFIDPFREECRAEAGLDEEVAKWALLKMDFPENDAFMRFCGCLWSRLGLYNMDTNEINVDTVVEKLHGFTMENAVECNDRYKNASKNEKAFLVGTCVIRKMSL
;
A
#
# COMPACT_ATOMS: atom_id res chain seq x y z
N LEU A 1 -0.15 56.58 13.80
CA LEU A 1 0.70 55.38 13.63
C LEU A 1 -0.05 54.18 14.22
N ALA A 2 -0.82 53.45 13.41
CA ALA A 2 -1.46 52.23 13.87
C ALA A 2 -1.58 51.26 12.69
N CYS A 3 -1.38 49.98 12.98
CA CYS A 3 -1.56 48.83 12.09
C CYS A 3 -0.52 48.65 10.96
N ARG A 4 0.66 48.16 11.31
CA ARG A 4 1.57 47.50 10.35
C ARG A 4 2.30 46.29 10.94
N THR A 5 1.66 45.58 11.86
CA THR A 5 2.26 44.42 12.57
C THR A 5 1.48 43.12 12.41
N THR A 6 0.17 43.17 12.16
CA THR A 6 -0.67 41.96 12.09
C THR A 6 -0.51 41.19 10.79
N THR A 7 -0.18 41.86 9.68
CA THR A 7 -0.13 41.25 8.34
C THR A 7 1.11 40.40 8.10
N CYS A 8 2.23 40.68 8.78
CA CYS A 8 3.46 39.86 8.68
C CYS A 8 3.33 38.54 9.45
N ALA A 9 2.72 38.56 10.64
CA ALA A 9 2.58 37.36 11.47
C ALA A 9 1.72 36.28 10.79
N MET A 10 0.60 36.67 10.17
CA MET A 10 -0.30 35.73 9.49
C MET A 10 0.34 35.05 8.26
N LYS A 11 1.14 35.79 7.49
CA LYS A 11 1.83 35.25 6.31
C LYS A 11 2.96 34.29 6.68
N ILE A 12 3.68 34.55 7.78
CA ILE A 12 4.73 33.67 8.28
C ILE A 12 4.13 32.36 8.81
N CYS A 13 2.98 32.42 9.51
CA CYS A 13 2.27 31.21 9.95
C CYS A 13 1.80 30.34 8.78
N ILE A 14 1.23 30.95 7.73
CA ILE A 14 0.75 30.20 6.55
C ILE A 14 1.92 29.49 5.83
N LEU A 15 3.07 30.14 5.71
CA LEU A 15 4.27 29.54 5.11
C LEU A 15 4.84 28.42 6.00
N ALA A 16 4.83 28.58 7.32
CA ALA A 16 5.28 27.53 8.26
C ALA A 16 4.37 26.29 8.24
N PHE A 17 3.06 26.46 8.11
CA PHE A 17 2.11 25.34 7.93
C PHE A 17 2.25 24.67 6.56
N ALA A 18 2.52 25.43 5.50
CA ALA A 18 2.76 24.87 4.16
C ALA A 18 4.04 24.02 4.09
N PHE A 19 5.10 24.40 4.81
CA PHE A 19 6.31 23.58 4.92
C PHE A 19 6.12 22.33 5.81
N LEU A 20 5.29 22.39 6.86
CA LEU A 20 4.97 21.21 7.68
C LEU A 20 4.17 20.14 6.93
N TYR A 21 3.38 20.54 5.92
CA TYR A 21 2.64 19.60 5.05
C TYR A 21 3.50 18.94 3.97
N SER A 22 4.75 19.40 3.77
CA SER A 22 5.66 18.76 2.80
C SER A 22 6.26 17.44 3.31
N GLY A 23 5.96 17.06 4.56
CA GLY A 23 6.19 15.72 5.07
C GLY A 23 5.17 14.71 4.55
N PHE A 24 5.03 14.55 3.24
CA PHE A 24 4.60 13.26 2.69
C PHE A 24 5.76 12.29 2.95
N ALA A 25 5.85 11.81 4.20
CA ALA A 25 6.70 10.68 4.53
C ALA A 25 6.14 9.50 3.75
N PHE A 26 6.82 9.14 2.65
CA PHE A 26 6.54 7.89 1.96
C PHE A 26 6.57 6.76 2.99
N LYS A 27 5.43 6.13 3.26
CA LYS A 27 5.29 5.11 4.32
C LYS A 27 6.13 3.86 4.04
N PHE A 28 6.59 3.70 2.80
CA PHE A 28 7.30 2.52 2.31
C PHE A 28 8.49 2.97 1.45
N HIS A 29 9.66 2.41 1.73
CA HIS A 29 10.88 2.60 0.93
C HIS A 29 11.09 1.33 0.11
N VAL A 30 10.76 1.41 -1.17
CA VAL A 30 10.99 0.36 -2.17
C VAL A 30 11.51 1.07 -3.42
N THR A 31 12.50 0.48 -4.09
CA THR A 31 13.05 1.08 -5.30
C THR A 31 11.97 1.16 -6.41
N PRO A 32 12.00 2.19 -7.28
CA PRO A 32 11.04 2.31 -8.38
C PRO A 32 11.01 1.10 -9.32
N GLU A 33 12.14 0.40 -9.46
CA GLU A 33 12.26 -0.82 -10.25
C GLU A 33 11.40 -1.95 -9.67
N VAL A 34 11.51 -2.20 -8.36
CA VAL A 34 10.71 -3.24 -7.69
C VAL A 34 9.23 -2.88 -7.71
N ALA A 35 8.88 -1.61 -7.46
CA ALA A 35 7.50 -1.14 -7.56
C ALA A 35 6.92 -1.36 -8.97
N LYS A 36 7.71 -1.10 -10.02
CA LYS A 36 7.31 -1.35 -11.40
C LYS A 36 7.12 -2.84 -11.70
N ILE A 37 8.01 -3.71 -11.20
CA ILE A 37 7.85 -5.17 -11.36
C ILE A 37 6.52 -5.63 -10.78
N TRP A 38 6.17 -5.17 -9.58
CA TRP A 38 4.88 -5.50 -8.97
C TRP A 38 3.70 -4.90 -9.74
N ASP A 39 3.84 -3.67 -10.22
CA ASP A 39 2.81 -3.02 -11.03
C ASP A 39 2.50 -3.82 -12.31
N ASP A 40 3.54 -4.22 -13.04
CA ASP A 40 3.41 -5.05 -14.25
C ASP A 40 2.84 -6.45 -13.91
N PHE A 41 3.20 -7.00 -12.75
CA PHE A 41 2.72 -8.31 -12.30
C PHE A 41 1.21 -8.35 -12.01
N ILE A 42 0.64 -7.26 -11.48
CA ILE A 42 -0.79 -7.19 -11.19
C ILE A 42 -1.63 -6.78 -12.40
N ASP A 43 -1.01 -6.24 -13.45
CA ASP A 43 -1.68 -5.63 -14.61
C ASP A 43 -2.79 -6.50 -15.23
N PRO A 44 -2.60 -7.83 -15.43
CA PRO A 44 -3.63 -8.69 -16.02
C PRO A 44 -4.94 -8.76 -15.23
N PHE A 45 -4.90 -8.48 -13.92
CA PHE A 45 -6.06 -8.60 -13.02
C PHE A 45 -6.51 -7.26 -12.46
N ARG A 46 -5.77 -6.17 -12.73
CA ARG A 46 -5.99 -4.86 -12.14
C ARG A 46 -7.39 -4.35 -12.38
N GLU A 47 -7.86 -4.37 -13.64
CA GLU A 47 -9.16 -3.80 -13.98
C GLU A 47 -10.33 -4.62 -13.41
N GLU A 48 -10.25 -5.95 -13.49
CA GLU A 48 -11.26 -6.83 -12.91
C GLU A 48 -11.38 -6.60 -11.39
N CYS A 49 -10.25 -6.64 -10.68
CA CYS A 49 -10.24 -6.46 -9.24
C CYS A 49 -10.61 -5.03 -8.81
N ARG A 50 -10.27 -4.02 -9.61
CA ARG A 50 -10.70 -2.63 -9.36
C ARG A 50 -12.21 -2.53 -9.41
N ALA A 51 -12.83 -3.08 -10.47
CA ALA A 51 -14.27 -3.06 -10.65
C ALA A 51 -15.00 -3.83 -9.53
N GLU A 52 -14.51 -5.02 -9.16
CA GLU A 52 -15.06 -5.82 -8.06
C GLU A 52 -14.98 -5.07 -6.71
N ALA A 53 -13.86 -4.40 -6.45
CA ALA A 53 -13.67 -3.66 -5.22
C ALA A 53 -14.44 -2.33 -5.16
N GLY A 54 -14.88 -1.79 -6.31
CA GLY A 54 -15.40 -0.44 -6.43
C GLY A 54 -14.32 0.62 -6.19
N LEU A 55 -13.08 0.34 -6.62
CA LEU A 55 -11.93 1.21 -6.39
C LEU A 55 -11.82 2.27 -7.50
N ASP A 56 -11.41 3.48 -7.10
CA ASP A 56 -11.09 4.57 -8.02
C ASP A 56 -9.95 4.16 -8.98
N GLU A 57 -10.07 4.56 -10.25
CA GLU A 57 -9.14 4.19 -11.31
C GLU A 57 -7.73 4.74 -11.07
N GLU A 58 -7.62 5.99 -10.63
CA GLU A 58 -6.32 6.60 -10.38
C GLU A 58 -5.64 5.95 -9.17
N VAL A 59 -6.41 5.53 -8.16
CA VAL A 59 -5.86 4.74 -7.04
C VAL A 59 -5.34 3.39 -7.53
N ALA A 60 -6.13 2.63 -8.30
CA ALA A 60 -5.73 1.33 -8.82
C ALA A 60 -4.49 1.39 -9.72
N LYS A 61 -4.33 2.49 -10.46
CA LYS A 61 -3.22 2.74 -11.39
C LYS A 61 -1.93 3.18 -10.70
N TRP A 62 -2.02 3.97 -9.63
CA TRP A 62 -0.84 4.64 -9.10
C TRP A 62 -0.37 4.17 -7.73
N ALA A 63 -1.18 3.41 -6.99
CA ALA A 63 -0.87 3.04 -5.61
C ALA A 63 0.50 2.34 -5.46
N LEU A 64 0.82 1.37 -6.32
CA LEU A 64 2.12 0.67 -6.32
C LEU A 64 3.26 1.59 -6.76
N LEU A 65 3.12 2.27 -7.89
CA LEU A 65 4.17 3.12 -8.43
C LEU A 65 4.53 4.31 -7.52
N LYS A 66 3.56 4.80 -6.74
CA LYS A 66 3.76 5.87 -5.74
C LYS A 66 4.06 5.33 -4.34
N MET A 67 3.99 4.01 -4.15
CA MET A 67 4.07 3.36 -2.84
C MET A 67 3.14 4.02 -1.80
N ASP A 68 1.94 4.39 -2.25
CA ASP A 68 0.90 5.02 -1.44
C ASP A 68 -0.33 4.12 -1.43
N PHE A 69 -0.59 3.54 -0.27
CA PHE A 69 -1.59 2.50 -0.07
C PHE A 69 -2.70 3.02 0.85
N PRO A 70 -3.86 3.41 0.31
CA PRO A 70 -4.98 3.87 1.12
C PRO A 70 -5.46 2.80 2.09
N GLU A 71 -5.58 3.17 3.36
CA GLU A 71 -6.11 2.30 4.42
C GLU A 71 -7.64 2.37 4.47
N ASN A 72 -8.30 1.92 3.40
CA ASN A 72 -9.76 1.87 3.30
C ASN A 72 -10.26 0.53 2.74
N ASP A 73 -11.53 0.22 3.00
CA ASP A 73 -12.14 -1.06 2.64
C ASP A 73 -12.06 -1.39 1.14
N ALA A 74 -12.20 -0.40 0.26
CA ALA A 74 -12.13 -0.63 -1.19
C ALA A 74 -10.73 -1.07 -1.62
N PHE A 75 -9.70 -0.40 -1.11
CA PHE A 75 -8.32 -0.76 -1.42
C PHE A 75 -7.92 -2.12 -0.81
N MET A 76 -8.39 -2.43 0.40
CA MET A 76 -8.14 -3.73 1.03
C MET A 76 -8.80 -4.89 0.25
N ARG A 77 -10.06 -4.72 -0.21
CA ARG A 77 -10.72 -5.70 -1.09
C ARG A 77 -10.00 -5.85 -2.43
N PHE A 78 -9.51 -4.75 -3.00
CA PHE A 78 -8.71 -4.77 -4.21
C PHE A 78 -7.44 -5.63 -4.03
N CYS A 79 -6.70 -5.44 -2.93
CA CYS A 79 -5.55 -6.29 -2.60
C CYS A 79 -5.93 -7.76 -2.41
N GLY A 80 -7.04 -8.03 -1.72
CA GLY A 80 -7.57 -9.39 -1.53
C GLY A 80 -7.87 -10.09 -2.85
N CYS A 81 -8.58 -9.41 -3.76
CA CYS A 81 -8.87 -9.91 -5.10
C CYS A 81 -7.58 -10.19 -5.88
N LEU A 82 -6.65 -9.23 -5.94
CA LEU A 82 -5.39 -9.40 -6.66
C LEU A 82 -4.61 -10.63 -6.16
N TRP A 83 -4.42 -10.73 -4.84
CA TRP A 83 -3.69 -11.85 -4.25
C TRP A 83 -4.39 -13.17 -4.50
N SER A 84 -5.72 -13.19 -4.53
CA SER A 84 -6.49 -14.38 -4.88
C SER A 84 -6.30 -14.81 -6.33
N ARG A 85 -6.43 -13.87 -7.29
CA ARG A 85 -6.23 -14.17 -8.73
C ARG A 85 -4.81 -14.61 -9.06
N LEU A 86 -3.83 -14.12 -8.31
CA LEU A 86 -2.41 -14.48 -8.45
C LEU A 86 -2.05 -15.81 -7.76
N GLY A 87 -2.98 -16.41 -7.01
CA GLY A 87 -2.78 -17.65 -6.25
C GLY A 87 -1.95 -17.46 -4.97
N LEU A 88 -1.80 -16.22 -4.49
CA LEU A 88 -1.09 -15.87 -3.27
C LEU A 88 -1.98 -16.04 -2.02
N TYR A 89 -3.30 -15.99 -2.20
CA TYR A 89 -4.27 -15.97 -1.11
C TYR A 89 -5.52 -16.78 -1.46
N ASN A 90 -5.87 -17.75 -0.62
CA ASN A 90 -7.15 -18.42 -0.69
C ASN A 90 -8.18 -17.65 0.16
N MET A 91 -9.10 -16.96 -0.50
CA MET A 91 -10.16 -16.18 0.16
C MET A 91 -11.21 -17.05 0.87
N ASP A 92 -11.41 -18.30 0.44
CA ASP A 92 -12.40 -19.21 1.03
C ASP A 92 -11.88 -19.78 2.36
N THR A 93 -10.60 -20.16 2.41
CA THR A 93 -9.96 -20.67 3.64
C THR A 93 -9.34 -19.56 4.49
N ASN A 94 -9.24 -18.34 3.97
CA ASN A 94 -8.54 -17.21 4.58
C ASN A 94 -7.04 -17.50 4.83
N GLU A 95 -6.39 -18.23 3.91
CA GLU A 95 -4.98 -18.65 4.03
C GLU A 95 -4.09 -18.03 2.95
N ILE A 96 -2.96 -17.46 3.37
CA ILE A 96 -1.91 -16.96 2.47
C ILE A 96 -0.99 -18.12 2.11
N ASN A 97 -0.73 -18.31 0.81
CA ASN A 97 0.27 -19.25 0.35
C ASN A 97 1.65 -18.58 0.39
N VAL A 98 2.32 -18.72 1.53
CA VAL A 98 3.60 -18.06 1.81
C VAL A 98 4.69 -18.47 0.81
N ASP A 99 4.74 -19.75 0.43
CA ASP A 99 5.71 -20.23 -0.56
C ASP A 99 5.51 -19.53 -1.91
N THR A 100 4.28 -19.47 -2.41
CA THR A 100 3.96 -18.79 -3.66
C THR A 100 4.17 -17.28 -3.57
N VAL A 101 3.93 -16.67 -2.41
CA VAL A 101 4.24 -15.25 -2.16
C VAL A 101 5.74 -14.98 -2.35
N VAL A 102 6.60 -15.79 -1.72
CA VAL A 102 8.06 -15.62 -1.82
C VAL A 102 8.58 -15.94 -3.21
N GLU A 103 8.00 -16.94 -3.87
CA GLU A 103 8.35 -17.31 -5.24
C GLU A 103 8.02 -16.19 -6.25
N LYS A 104 6.86 -15.56 -6.12
CA LYS A 104 6.34 -14.63 -7.14
C LYS A 104 6.57 -13.15 -6.84
N LEU A 105 6.64 -12.74 -5.56
CA LEU A 105 6.80 -11.33 -5.21
C LEU A 105 8.27 -10.99 -4.99
N HIS A 106 8.84 -10.29 -5.97
CA HIS A 106 10.22 -9.83 -5.91
C HIS A 106 10.51 -9.04 -4.61
N GLY A 107 11.58 -9.40 -3.90
CA GLY A 107 12.00 -8.76 -2.65
C GLY A 107 11.35 -9.32 -1.38
N PHE A 108 10.32 -10.16 -1.48
CA PHE A 108 9.76 -10.85 -0.32
C PHE A 108 10.68 -12.01 0.07
N THR A 109 10.93 -12.17 1.37
CA THR A 109 11.72 -13.27 1.93
C THR A 109 10.83 -14.20 2.74
N MET A 110 11.22 -15.48 2.85
CA MET A 110 10.50 -16.47 3.66
C MET A 110 10.33 -16.02 5.11
N GLU A 111 11.39 -15.49 5.72
CA GLU A 111 11.37 -14.98 7.10
C GLU A 111 10.30 -13.88 7.28
N ASN A 112 10.33 -12.84 6.45
CA ASN A 112 9.39 -11.73 6.57
C ASN A 112 7.95 -12.16 6.25
N ALA A 113 7.77 -13.01 5.24
CA ALA A 113 6.45 -13.46 4.81
C ALA A 113 5.77 -14.35 5.86
N VAL A 114 6.51 -15.28 6.48
CA VAL A 114 6.01 -16.10 7.61
C VAL A 114 5.67 -15.21 8.79
N GLU A 115 6.59 -14.33 9.21
CA GLU A 115 6.37 -13.46 10.38
C GLU A 115 5.12 -12.59 10.21
N CYS A 116 4.97 -11.96 9.04
CA CYS A 116 3.83 -11.09 8.76
C CYS A 116 2.52 -11.88 8.62
N ASN A 117 2.54 -13.07 8.02
CA ASN A 117 1.36 -13.93 7.96
C ASN A 117 0.92 -14.39 9.36
N ASP A 118 1.85 -14.78 10.22
CA ASP A 118 1.56 -15.20 11.60
C ASP A 118 1.00 -14.05 12.44
N ARG A 119 1.57 -12.84 12.26
CA ARG A 119 1.10 -11.62 12.93
C ARG A 119 -0.37 -11.31 12.62
N TYR A 120 -0.81 -11.57 11.39
CA TYR A 120 -2.16 -11.29 10.92
C TYR A 120 -2.99 -12.55 10.65
N LYS A 121 -2.67 -13.67 11.32
CA LYS A 121 -3.37 -14.94 11.11
C LYS A 121 -4.89 -14.87 11.34
N ASN A 122 -5.31 -14.02 12.27
CA ASN A 122 -6.71 -13.81 12.66
C ASN A 122 -7.37 -12.60 11.97
N ALA A 123 -6.67 -11.94 11.04
CA ALA A 123 -7.24 -10.82 10.30
C ALA A 123 -8.44 -11.29 9.46
N SER A 124 -9.39 -10.38 9.23
CA SER A 124 -10.54 -10.68 8.38
C SER A 124 -10.09 -10.90 6.94
N LYS A 125 -10.89 -11.65 6.17
CA LYS A 125 -10.57 -11.95 4.77
C LYS A 125 -10.40 -10.71 3.89
N ASN A 126 -11.04 -9.60 4.26
CA ASN A 126 -11.03 -8.37 3.49
C ASN A 126 -9.71 -7.61 3.64
N GLU A 127 -9.05 -7.71 4.80
CA GLU A 127 -7.86 -6.92 5.13
C GLU A 127 -6.57 -7.75 5.14
N LYS A 128 -6.66 -9.09 5.24
CA LYS A 128 -5.49 -9.96 5.48
C LYS A 128 -4.39 -9.78 4.44
N ALA A 129 -4.73 -9.80 3.14
CA ALA A 129 -3.76 -9.57 2.07
C ALA A 129 -3.06 -8.21 2.19
N PHE A 130 -3.83 -7.15 2.47
CA PHE A 130 -3.30 -5.81 2.67
C PHE A 130 -2.36 -5.71 3.88
N LEU A 131 -2.78 -6.26 5.03
CA LEU A 131 -2.00 -6.22 6.26
C LEU A 131 -0.70 -7.02 6.15
N VAL A 132 -0.77 -8.23 5.57
CA VAL A 132 0.42 -9.07 5.36
C VAL A 132 1.36 -8.40 4.36
N GLY A 133 0.86 -7.97 3.20
CA GLY A 133 1.68 -7.31 2.18
C GLY A 133 2.38 -6.06 2.70
N THR A 134 1.64 -5.13 3.32
CA THR A 134 2.23 -3.90 3.86
C THR A 134 3.14 -4.15 5.06
N CYS A 135 2.95 -5.23 5.81
CA CYS A 135 3.88 -5.64 6.86
C CYS A 135 5.24 -6.05 6.28
N VAL A 136 5.24 -6.86 5.22
CA VAL A 136 6.49 -7.27 4.56
C VAL A 136 7.18 -6.07 3.94
N ILE A 137 6.45 -5.22 3.22
CA ILE A 137 7.01 -4.03 2.57
C ILE A 137 7.68 -3.09 3.59
N ARG A 138 7.14 -2.92 4.81
CA ARG A 138 7.78 -2.10 5.87
C ARG A 138 9.10 -2.69 6.38
N LYS A 139 9.31 -3.99 6.21
CA LYS A 139 10.53 -4.70 6.61
C LYS A 139 11.56 -4.76 5.48
N MET A 140 11.14 -4.48 4.24
CA MET A 140 12.05 -4.37 3.12
C MET A 140 12.94 -3.16 3.34
N SER A 141 14.25 -3.40 3.28
CA SER A 141 15.29 -2.38 3.37
C SER A 141 15.92 -2.20 1.98
N LEU A 142 15.13 -1.72 1.01
CA LEU A 142 15.53 -1.59 -0.40
C LEU A 142 15.46 -0.13 -0.86
#